data_AF-A0A7S0SL22-F1
#
_entry.id   AF-A0A7S0SL22-F1
#
_cell.length_a   1.000
_cell.length_b   1.000
_cell.length_c   1.000
_cell.angle_alpha   90.00
_cell.angle_beta   90.00
_cell.angle_gamma   90.00
#
_symmetry.space_group_name_H-M   'P 1'
#
loop_
_entity.id
_entity.type
_entity.pdbx_description
1 polymer ?
#
loop_
_entity_poly.entity_id
_entity_poly.type
_entity_poly.pdbx_seq_one_letter_code
_entity_poly.pdbx_strand_id
1 'polypeptide(L)'
;MSSLDDILKTATDVANAGVVQLHRLHSVLDSRLALVLVVSGMGVIGGMKAVGKMPHAASRTIGRGELLGALFFLLPRAAMKGLGGVAGCAVIFAVMGAMMAIKPKAFLTEALFVTLTSKLVAAEWSVVALKELTAKVQWEQFMLFFIVQGMVLGLGVRIFNAGGGSKVGAAGRVKGTDSKKRTKRA
;
A
#
# COMPACT_ATOMS: atom_id res chain seq x y z
N MET A 1 -19.45 -22.20 -23.76
CA MET A 1 -19.09 -20.76 -23.70
C MET A 1 -19.67 -20.07 -22.45
N SER A 2 -19.84 -20.77 -21.30
CA SER A 2 -20.42 -20.18 -20.08
C SER A 2 -19.41 -19.79 -18.99
N SER A 3 -18.13 -20.17 -19.08
CA SER A 3 -17.22 -20.02 -17.93
C SER A 3 -16.71 -18.60 -17.71
N LEU A 4 -16.62 -17.76 -18.74
CA LEU A 4 -15.99 -16.44 -18.63
C LEU A 4 -16.94 -15.39 -18.05
N ASP A 5 -18.21 -15.44 -18.43
CA ASP A 5 -19.27 -14.57 -17.88
C ASP A 5 -19.57 -14.89 -16.41
N ASP A 6 -19.57 -16.18 -16.03
CA ASP A 6 -19.74 -16.61 -14.64
C ASP A 6 -18.56 -16.19 -13.75
N ILE A 7 -17.33 -16.25 -14.28
CA ILE A 7 -16.12 -15.76 -13.58
C ILE A 7 -16.17 -14.24 -13.42
N LEU A 8 -16.55 -13.50 -14.47
CA LEU A 8 -16.68 -12.05 -14.42
C LEU A 8 -17.75 -11.63 -13.40
N LYS A 9 -18.91 -12.27 -13.43
CA LYS A 9 -20.01 -11.99 -12.49
C LYS A 9 -19.59 -12.27 -11.04
N THR A 10 -18.95 -13.41 -10.78
CA THR A 10 -18.45 -13.74 -9.44
C THR A 10 -17.40 -12.74 -8.96
N ALA A 11 -16.48 -12.32 -9.83
CA ALA A 11 -15.47 -11.31 -9.50
C ALA A 11 -16.09 -9.95 -9.19
N THR A 12 -17.11 -9.53 -9.96
CA THR A 12 -17.86 -8.29 -9.73
C THR A 12 -18.64 -8.35 -8.42
N ASP A 13 -19.30 -9.47 -8.11
CA ASP A 13 -20.06 -9.64 -6.87
C ASP A 13 -19.15 -9.61 -5.64
N VAL A 14 -17.99 -10.24 -5.70
CA VAL A 14 -16.98 -10.21 -4.63
C VAL A 14 -16.40 -8.79 -4.46
N ALA A 15 -16.12 -8.10 -5.57
CA ALA A 15 -15.66 -6.71 -5.52
C ALA A 15 -16.72 -5.79 -4.88
N ASN A 16 -17.99 -5.93 -5.28
CA ASN A 16 -19.10 -5.15 -4.72
C ASN A 16 -19.30 -5.44 -3.24
N ALA A 17 -19.24 -6.71 -2.81
CA ALA A 17 -19.31 -7.07 -1.40
C ALA A 17 -18.15 -6.46 -0.59
N GLY A 18 -16.94 -6.48 -1.16
CA GLY A 18 -15.76 -5.83 -0.56
C GLY A 18 -15.93 -4.32 -0.41
N VAL A 19 -16.46 -3.64 -1.44
CA VAL A 19 -16.73 -2.19 -1.41
C VAL A 19 -17.79 -1.84 -0.36
N VAL A 20 -18.86 -2.64 -0.23
CA VAL A 20 -19.89 -2.44 0.80
C VAL A 20 -19.29 -2.57 2.21
N GLN A 21 -18.43 -3.57 2.43
CA GLN A 21 -17.76 -3.72 3.72
C GLN A 21 -16.78 -2.56 4.00
N LEU A 22 -16.04 -2.10 2.99
CA LEU A 22 -15.18 -0.92 3.10
C LEU A 22 -15.97 0.34 3.45
N HIS A 23 -17.15 0.53 2.85
CA HIS A 23 -18.03 1.66 3.16
C HIS A 23 -18.54 1.62 4.60
N ARG A 24 -18.92 0.44 5.11
CA ARG A 24 -19.35 0.27 6.51
C ARG A 24 -18.19 0.51 7.48
N LEU A 25 -17.00 0.02 7.15
CA LEU A 25 -15.81 0.27 7.97
C LEU A 25 -15.46 1.77 7.98
N HIS A 26 -15.61 2.43 6.82
CA HIS A 26 -15.43 3.86 6.67
C HIS A 26 -16.46 4.65 7.49
N SER A 27 -17.72 4.22 7.60
CA SER A 27 -18.71 4.97 8.39
C SER A 27 -18.50 4.85 9.90
N VAL A 28 -17.86 3.77 10.38
CA VAL A 28 -17.70 3.49 11.82
C VAL A 28 -16.37 4.03 12.38
N LEU A 29 -15.32 4.16 11.56
CA LEU A 29 -14.00 4.61 12.02
C LEU A 29 -13.82 6.14 11.97
N ASP A 30 -13.54 6.74 13.12
CA ASP A 30 -12.99 8.10 13.26
C ASP A 30 -11.57 8.17 12.64
N SER A 31 -11.22 9.33 12.09
CA SER A 31 -9.87 9.71 11.65
C SER A 31 -8.75 9.35 12.64
N ARG A 32 -8.94 9.44 13.97
CA ARG A 32 -7.94 9.05 14.96
C ARG A 32 -7.67 7.55 14.98
N LEU A 33 -8.72 6.74 14.90
CA LEU A 33 -8.58 5.29 14.81
C LEU A 33 -8.01 4.88 13.44
N ALA A 34 -8.43 5.56 12.37
CA ALA A 34 -7.84 5.38 11.05
C ALA A 34 -6.33 5.68 11.06
N LEU A 35 -5.89 6.72 11.78
CA LEU A 35 -4.48 7.06 11.92
C LEU A 35 -3.71 5.95 12.61
N VAL A 36 -4.20 5.46 13.75
CA VAL A 36 -3.58 4.36 14.49
C VAL A 36 -3.48 3.11 13.61
N LEU A 37 -4.53 2.75 12.88
CA LEU A 37 -4.55 1.58 11.99
C LEU A 37 -3.60 1.74 10.80
N VAL A 38 -3.56 2.91 10.16
CA VAL A 38 -2.64 3.19 9.05
C VAL A 38 -1.20 3.15 9.54
N VAL A 39 -0.86 3.86 10.62
CA VAL A 39 0.52 3.94 11.12
C VAL A 39 1.00 2.58 11.64
N SER A 40 0.20 1.87 12.44
CA SER A 40 0.57 0.54 12.95
C SER A 40 0.63 -0.51 11.84
N GLY A 41 -0.37 -0.52 10.95
CA GLY A 41 -0.42 -1.43 9.80
C GLY A 41 0.76 -1.24 8.86
N MET A 42 1.06 0.00 8.48
CA MET A 42 2.20 0.33 7.62
C MET A 42 3.54 0.13 8.34
N GLY A 43 3.61 0.39 9.65
CA GLY A 43 4.79 0.11 10.46
C GLY A 43 5.16 -1.38 10.45
N VAL A 44 4.17 -2.25 10.67
CA VAL A 44 4.37 -3.71 10.74
C VAL A 44 4.58 -4.30 9.34
N ILE A 45 3.64 -4.07 8.41
CA ILE A 45 3.68 -4.64 7.06
C ILE A 45 4.88 -4.06 6.29
N GLY A 46 5.06 -2.74 6.35
CA GLY A 46 6.18 -2.04 5.72
C GLY A 46 7.52 -2.48 6.29
N GLY A 47 7.60 -2.63 7.61
CA GLY A 47 8.76 -3.21 8.29
C GLY A 47 9.09 -4.60 7.75
N MET A 48 8.11 -5.50 7.70
CA MET A 48 8.28 -6.87 7.19
C MET A 48 8.71 -6.90 5.71
N LYS A 49 8.15 -6.03 4.86
CA LYS A 49 8.53 -5.89 3.45
C LYS A 49 9.94 -5.31 3.29
N ALA A 50 10.28 -4.28 4.07
CA ALA A 50 11.60 -3.62 4.03
C ALA A 50 12.75 -4.56 4.41
N VAL A 51 12.55 -5.45 5.39
CA VAL A 51 13.53 -6.47 5.76
C VAL A 51 13.52 -7.70 4.83
N GLY A 52 12.64 -7.74 3.83
CA GLY A 52 12.54 -8.82 2.86
C GLY A 52 11.87 -10.10 3.36
N LYS A 53 11.10 -10.03 4.46
CA LYS A 53 10.33 -11.18 4.98
C LYS A 53 9.07 -11.48 4.16
N MET A 54 8.60 -10.52 3.33
CA MET A 54 7.45 -10.69 2.43
C MET A 54 7.87 -10.54 0.96
N PRO A 55 8.13 -11.62 0.21
CA PRO A 55 8.67 -11.52 -1.15
C PRO A 55 7.61 -11.18 -2.22
N HIS A 56 7.85 -10.10 -2.96
CA HIS A 56 7.22 -9.78 -4.26
C HIS A 56 8.09 -8.75 -5.01
N ALA A 57 7.78 -8.47 -6.28
CA ALA A 57 8.47 -7.46 -7.07
C ALA A 57 8.48 -6.10 -6.34
N ALA A 58 9.65 -5.46 -6.27
CA ALA A 58 9.90 -4.22 -5.54
C ALA A 58 9.50 -4.22 -4.05
N SER A 59 9.32 -5.39 -3.40
CA SER A 59 8.84 -5.51 -2.02
C SER A 59 9.60 -4.62 -1.02
N ARG A 60 10.94 -4.63 -1.07
CA ARG A 60 11.74 -3.80 -0.16
C ARG A 60 11.49 -2.31 -0.34
N THR A 61 11.31 -1.86 -1.59
CA THR A 61 11.04 -0.46 -1.92
C THR A 61 9.64 -0.05 -1.48
N ILE A 62 8.64 -0.89 -1.76
CA ILE A 62 7.27 -0.71 -1.25
C ILE A 62 7.28 -0.62 0.28
N GLY A 63 7.95 -1.56 0.96
CA GLY A 63 8.02 -1.57 2.42
C GLY A 63 8.68 -0.31 3.00
N ARG A 64 9.73 0.20 2.36
CA ARG A 64 10.32 1.51 2.72
C ARG A 64 9.34 2.66 2.49
N GLY A 65 8.57 2.64 1.41
CA GLY A 65 7.51 3.61 1.15
C GLY A 65 6.41 3.60 2.22
N GLU A 66 5.93 2.41 2.61
CA GLU A 66 4.94 2.24 3.69
C GLU A 66 5.47 2.82 5.02
N LEU A 67 6.73 2.50 5.35
CA LEU A 67 7.39 3.04 6.54
C LEU A 67 7.55 4.56 6.47
N LEU A 68 7.98 5.12 5.33
CA LEU A 68 8.12 6.56 5.16
C LEU A 68 6.78 7.28 5.31
N GLY A 69 5.72 6.75 4.69
CA GLY A 69 4.37 7.29 4.83
C GLY A 69 3.91 7.30 6.30
N ALA A 70 4.15 6.22 7.03
CA ALA A 70 3.86 6.13 8.47
C ALA A 70 4.69 7.13 9.30
N LEU A 71 5.98 7.31 8.99
CA LEU A 71 6.85 8.26 9.69
C LEU A 71 6.39 9.71 9.47
N PHE A 72 5.96 10.07 8.27
CA PHE A 72 5.43 11.39 7.98
C PHE A 72 4.17 11.73 8.80
N PHE A 73 3.35 10.73 9.12
CA PHE A 73 2.22 10.90 10.04
C PHE A 73 2.63 11.08 11.50
N LEU A 74 3.81 10.60 11.90
CA LEU A 74 4.35 10.74 13.25
C LEU A 74 5.08 12.08 13.47
N LEU A 75 5.39 12.81 12.40
CA LEU A 75 6.04 14.11 12.53
C LEU A 75 5.13 15.11 13.23
N PRO A 76 5.64 15.89 14.20
CA PRO A 76 4.86 16.95 14.81
C PRO A 76 4.48 17.99 13.76
N ARG A 77 3.26 18.54 13.84
CA ARG A 77 2.75 19.53 12.87
C ARG A 77 3.70 20.72 12.67
N ALA A 78 4.48 21.08 13.68
CA ALA A 78 5.50 22.13 13.60
C ALA A 78 6.62 21.83 12.58
N ALA A 79 7.04 20.56 12.42
CA ALA A 79 8.21 20.19 11.63
C ALA A 79 8.08 20.49 10.12
N MET A 80 6.85 20.58 9.60
CA MET A 80 6.58 20.86 8.18
C MET A 80 5.42 21.84 7.99
N LYS A 81 5.16 22.74 8.94
CA LYS A 81 4.02 23.67 8.90
C LYS A 81 2.67 22.95 8.62
N GLY A 82 2.51 21.74 9.16
CA GLY A 82 1.32 20.89 8.99
C GLY A 82 1.31 20.01 7.73
N LEU A 83 2.29 20.11 6.83
CA LEU A 83 2.32 19.29 5.61
C LEU A 83 2.71 17.82 5.83
N GLY A 84 3.24 17.46 7.00
CA GLY A 84 3.69 16.09 7.29
C GLY A 84 2.57 15.06 7.09
N GLY A 85 1.37 15.32 7.60
CA GLY A 85 0.22 14.43 7.42
C GLY A 85 -0.19 14.28 5.95
N VAL A 86 -0.18 15.38 5.18
CA VAL A 86 -0.49 15.36 3.74
C VAL A 86 0.56 14.61 2.94
N ALA A 87 1.85 14.81 3.26
CA ALA A 87 2.95 14.07 2.64
C ALA A 87 2.86 12.57 2.96
N GLY A 88 2.52 12.22 4.21
CA GLY A 88 2.24 10.84 4.61
C GLY A 88 1.11 10.22 3.78
N CYS A 89 0.01 10.95 3.58
CA CYS A 89 -1.09 10.52 2.72
C CYS A 89 -0.64 10.28 1.27
N ALA A 90 0.10 11.22 0.67
CA ALA A 90 0.61 11.10 -0.69
C ALA A 90 1.48 9.84 -0.89
N VAL A 91 2.41 9.61 0.03
CA VAL A 91 3.29 8.43 -0.02
C VAL A 91 2.47 7.15 0.08
N ILE A 92 1.53 7.07 1.02
CA ILE A 92 0.69 5.87 1.16
C ILE A 92 -0.19 5.65 -0.08
N PHE A 93 -0.85 6.69 -0.61
CA PHE A 93 -1.65 6.56 -1.84
C PHE A 93 -0.83 6.05 -3.03
N ALA A 94 0.38 6.59 -3.23
CA ALA A 94 1.27 6.13 -4.30
C ALA A 94 1.71 4.68 -4.10
N VAL A 95 2.04 4.29 -2.86
CA VAL A 95 2.51 2.93 -2.56
C VAL A 95 1.38 1.90 -2.69
N MET A 96 0.18 2.20 -2.18
CA MET A 96 -1.00 1.34 -2.34
C MET A 96 -1.41 1.23 -3.81
N GLY A 97 -1.38 2.35 -4.56
CA GLY A 97 -1.60 2.35 -6.01
C GLY A 97 -0.60 1.46 -6.75
N ALA A 98 0.69 1.55 -6.41
CA ALA A 98 1.72 0.67 -6.98
C ALA A 98 1.48 -0.81 -6.61
N MET A 99 1.08 -1.07 -5.37
CA MET A 99 0.79 -2.42 -4.89
C MET A 99 -0.42 -3.05 -5.58
N MET A 100 -1.48 -2.30 -5.86
CA MET A 100 -2.63 -2.78 -6.62
C MET A 100 -2.21 -3.27 -8.03
N ALA A 101 -1.26 -2.57 -8.67
CA ALA A 101 -0.73 -2.97 -9.97
C ALA A 101 0.23 -4.18 -9.89
N ILE A 102 1.11 -4.21 -8.88
CA ILE A 102 2.13 -5.25 -8.70
C ILE A 102 1.50 -6.57 -8.23
N LYS A 103 0.59 -6.52 -7.25
CA LYS A 103 -0.01 -7.68 -6.59
C LYS A 103 -1.54 -7.50 -6.46
N PRO A 104 -2.30 -7.69 -7.55
CA PRO A 104 -3.75 -7.51 -7.55
C PRO A 104 -4.49 -8.45 -6.58
N LYS A 105 -3.87 -9.60 -6.21
CA LYS A 105 -4.43 -10.49 -5.18
C LYS A 105 -4.54 -9.86 -3.78
N ALA A 106 -3.79 -8.78 -3.52
CA ALA A 106 -3.85 -8.04 -2.26
C ALA A 106 -4.84 -6.86 -2.30
N PHE A 107 -5.61 -6.70 -3.39
CA PHE A 107 -6.44 -5.53 -3.65
C PHE A 107 -7.31 -5.08 -2.47
N LEU A 108 -7.96 -6.02 -1.77
CA LEU A 108 -8.82 -5.68 -0.63
C LEU A 108 -8.05 -5.00 0.51
N THR A 109 -6.84 -5.49 0.82
CA THR A 109 -5.98 -4.88 1.84
C THR A 109 -5.49 -3.50 1.41
N GLU A 110 -5.06 -3.36 0.15
CA GLU A 110 -4.62 -2.06 -0.37
C GLU A 110 -5.78 -1.06 -0.41
N ALA A 111 -6.98 -1.49 -0.81
CA ALA A 111 -8.19 -0.68 -0.84
C ALA A 111 -8.60 -0.22 0.57
N LEU A 112 -8.49 -1.11 1.57
CA LEU A 112 -8.69 -0.74 2.98
C LEU A 112 -7.78 0.39 3.40
N PHE A 113 -6.47 0.28 3.14
CA PHE A 113 -5.53 1.35 3.51
C PHE A 113 -5.78 2.64 2.74
N VAL A 114 -6.13 2.59 1.45
CA VAL A 114 -6.57 3.77 0.69
C VAL A 114 -7.80 4.42 1.34
N THR A 115 -8.80 3.64 1.74
CA THR A 115 -10.02 4.14 2.40
C THR A 115 -9.76 4.74 3.79
N LEU A 116 -8.81 4.17 4.55
CA LEU A 116 -8.43 4.74 5.84
C LEU A 116 -7.61 6.02 5.65
N THR A 117 -6.65 6.02 4.72
CA THR A 117 -5.84 7.19 4.40
C THR A 117 -6.67 8.32 3.78
N SER A 118 -7.76 8.03 3.07
CA SER A 118 -8.66 9.08 2.55
C SER A 118 -9.35 9.88 3.67
N LYS A 119 -9.65 9.25 4.81
CA LYS A 119 -10.12 9.99 6.00
C LYS A 119 -9.05 10.92 6.55
N LEU A 120 -7.81 10.43 6.59
CA LEU A 120 -6.68 11.21 7.09
C LEU A 120 -6.40 12.40 6.20
N VAL A 121 -6.40 12.22 4.88
CA VAL A 121 -6.17 13.33 3.97
C VAL A 121 -7.29 14.35 4.07
N ALA A 122 -8.57 13.95 4.13
CA ALA A 122 -9.68 14.88 4.29
C ALA A 122 -9.57 15.69 5.59
N ALA A 123 -9.21 15.03 6.70
CA ALA A 123 -8.99 15.68 7.98
C ALA A 123 -7.80 16.66 7.93
N GLU A 124 -6.65 16.22 7.41
CA GLU A 124 -5.44 17.04 7.33
C GLU A 124 -5.58 18.19 6.31
N TRP A 125 -6.31 18.00 5.21
CA TRP A 125 -6.54 19.03 4.19
C TRP A 125 -7.25 20.27 4.77
N SER A 126 -8.12 20.07 5.76
CA SER A 126 -8.86 21.14 6.41
C SER A 126 -8.03 22.01 7.37
N VAL A 127 -6.88 21.49 7.84
CA VAL A 127 -6.05 22.11 8.89
C VAL A 127 -4.66 22.55 8.42
N VAL A 128 -4.29 22.22 7.19
CA VAL A 128 -3.01 22.64 6.59
C VAL A 128 -2.94 24.17 6.49
N ALA A 129 -1.84 24.75 6.97
CA ALA A 129 -1.65 26.21 7.01
C ALA A 129 -1.47 26.85 5.62
N LEU A 130 -1.19 26.05 4.58
CA LEU A 130 -0.99 26.48 3.20
C LEU A 130 -2.32 26.48 2.41
N LYS A 131 -3.19 27.45 2.74
CA LYS A 131 -4.51 27.59 2.11
C LYS A 131 -4.47 27.83 0.60
N GLU A 132 -3.40 28.41 0.06
CA GLU A 132 -3.27 28.64 -1.38
C GLU A 132 -3.17 27.35 -2.21
N LEU A 133 -2.57 26.30 -1.63
CA LEU A 133 -2.42 25.00 -2.29
C LEU A 133 -3.73 24.20 -2.20
N THR A 134 -4.33 24.17 -1.00
CA THR A 134 -5.55 23.40 -0.73
C THR A 134 -6.82 24.06 -1.26
N ALA A 135 -6.81 25.37 -1.56
CA ALA A 135 -7.92 26.07 -2.19
C ALA A 135 -8.03 25.81 -3.70
N LYS A 136 -6.91 25.48 -4.37
CA LYS A 136 -6.88 25.24 -5.83
C LYS A 136 -7.13 23.79 -6.19
N VAL A 137 -6.81 22.86 -5.29
CA VAL A 137 -6.90 21.42 -5.53
C VAL A 137 -7.74 20.78 -4.44
N GLN A 138 -8.80 20.10 -4.85
CA GLN A 138 -9.62 19.30 -3.94
C GLN A 138 -8.83 18.07 -3.47
N TRP A 139 -9.04 17.65 -2.22
CA TRP A 139 -8.29 16.53 -1.63
C TRP A 139 -8.56 15.21 -2.39
N GLU A 140 -9.74 15.06 -3.00
CA GLU A 140 -10.12 13.93 -3.84
C GLU A 140 -9.24 13.87 -5.10
N GLN A 141 -8.97 15.02 -5.73
CA GLN A 141 -8.10 15.12 -6.90
C GLN A 141 -6.65 14.80 -6.53
N PHE A 142 -6.19 15.29 -5.37
CA PHE A 142 -4.88 14.96 -4.82
C PHE A 142 -4.74 13.44 -4.58
N MET A 143 -5.72 12.82 -3.91
CA MET A 143 -5.74 11.38 -3.68
C MET A 143 -5.68 10.61 -5.01
N LEU A 144 -6.55 10.94 -5.96
CA LEU A 144 -6.62 10.26 -7.25
C LEU A 144 -5.29 10.38 -8.00
N PHE A 145 -4.68 11.56 -8.02
CA PHE A 145 -3.39 11.78 -8.66
C PHE A 145 -2.30 10.83 -8.14
N PHE A 146 -2.14 10.72 -6.81
CA PHE A 146 -1.12 9.84 -6.23
C PHE A 146 -1.43 8.36 -6.43
N ILE A 147 -2.70 7.95 -6.35
CA ILE A 147 -3.08 6.56 -6.64
C ILE A 147 -2.73 6.19 -8.09
N VAL A 148 -3.12 7.03 -9.07
CA VAL A 148 -2.84 6.79 -10.49
C VAL A 148 -1.34 6.79 -10.76
N GLN A 149 -0.60 7.75 -10.20
CA GLN A 149 0.86 7.80 -10.32
C GLN A 149 1.50 6.52 -9.75
N GLY A 150 1.02 6.07 -8.59
CA GLY A 150 1.40 4.80 -7.99
C GLY A 150 1.17 3.62 -8.92
N MET A 151 -0.04 3.49 -9.47
CA MET A 151 -0.41 2.43 -10.39
C MET A 151 0.50 2.41 -11.63
N VAL A 152 0.78 3.57 -12.24
CA VAL A 152 1.69 3.68 -13.40
C VAL A 152 3.09 3.18 -13.04
N LEU A 153 3.65 3.60 -11.90
CA LEU A 153 4.95 3.13 -11.44
C LEU A 153 4.93 1.63 -11.15
N GLY A 154 3.88 1.12 -10.53
CA GLY A 154 3.71 -0.31 -10.22
C GLY A 154 3.58 -1.18 -11.48
N LEU A 155 2.86 -0.69 -12.50
CA LEU A 155 2.79 -1.32 -13.82
C LEU A 155 4.16 -1.35 -14.48
N GLY A 156 4.91 -0.24 -14.44
CA GLY A 156 6.30 -0.20 -14.91
C GLY A 156 7.15 -1.27 -14.23
N VAL A 157 7.17 -1.32 -12.90
CA VAL A 157 7.88 -2.34 -12.12
C VAL A 157 7.48 -3.76 -12.52
N ARG A 158 6.19 -4.00 -12.75
CA ARG A 158 5.69 -5.32 -13.15
C ARG A 158 6.16 -5.70 -14.55
N ILE A 159 6.12 -4.77 -15.50
CA ILE A 159 6.58 -4.98 -16.88
C ILE A 159 8.09 -5.20 -16.92
N PHE A 160 8.89 -4.38 -16.23
CA PHE A 160 10.35 -4.52 -16.20
C PHE A 160 10.80 -5.80 -15.50
N ASN A 161 10.10 -6.26 -14.45
CA ASN A 161 10.40 -7.54 -13.82
C ASN A 161 9.87 -8.76 -14.60
N ALA A 162 8.85 -8.59 -15.45
CA ALA A 162 8.35 -9.65 -16.32
C ALA A 162 9.19 -9.77 -17.62
N GLY A 163 9.68 -8.65 -18.15
CA GLY A 163 10.56 -8.60 -19.33
C GLY A 163 12.04 -8.82 -19.01
N GLY A 164 12.47 -8.54 -17.78
CA GLY A 164 13.79 -8.88 -17.27
C GLY A 164 13.82 -10.31 -16.77
N GLY A 165 14.00 -11.27 -17.67
CA GLY A 165 14.20 -12.68 -17.33
C GLY A 165 15.19 -12.84 -16.17
N SER A 166 14.67 -13.23 -15.00
CA SER A 166 15.33 -14.01 -13.95
C SER A 166 16.87 -13.83 -13.81
N LYS A 167 17.38 -12.61 -13.54
CA LYS A 167 18.82 -12.42 -13.24
C LYS A 167 19.20 -11.39 -12.18
N VAL A 168 18.25 -10.80 -11.43
CA VAL A 168 18.58 -9.94 -10.28
C VAL A 168 17.80 -10.39 -9.04
N GLY A 169 18.24 -11.49 -8.45
CA GLY A 169 17.66 -12.03 -7.21
C GLY A 169 18.11 -13.44 -6.83
N ALA A 170 18.69 -14.21 -7.75
CA ALA A 170 19.24 -15.54 -7.48
C ALA A 170 20.67 -15.54 -6.88
N ALA A 171 21.32 -14.38 -6.78
CA ALA A 171 22.61 -14.23 -6.10
C ALA A 171 22.38 -13.63 -4.71
N GLY A 172 22.10 -14.47 -3.72
CA GLY A 172 21.89 -14.04 -2.33
C GLY A 172 21.34 -15.08 -1.37
N ARG A 173 20.88 -16.25 -1.87
CA ARG A 173 20.76 -17.46 -1.04
C ARG A 173 21.93 -18.37 -1.36
N VAL A 174 23.07 -18.11 -0.71
CA VAL A 174 23.96 -19.23 -0.36
C VAL A 174 23.14 -20.06 0.63
N LYS A 175 22.49 -21.08 0.08
CA LYS A 175 21.82 -22.14 0.84
C LYS A 175 22.96 -22.83 1.58
N GLY A 176 23.15 -22.45 2.85
CA GLY A 176 24.04 -23.15 3.77
C GLY A 176 23.73 -24.63 3.67
N THR A 177 24.70 -25.36 3.17
CA THR A 177 24.81 -26.80 3.21
C THR A 177 24.67 -27.26 4.65
N ASP A 178 23.58 -27.95 4.96
CA ASP A 178 23.61 -29.06 5.91
C ASP A 178 22.45 -30.01 5.66
N SER A 179 22.67 -30.86 4.66
CA SER A 179 21.99 -32.14 4.51
C SER A 179 23.06 -33.21 4.62
N LYS A 180 23.33 -33.69 5.84
CA LYS A 180 23.85 -35.04 6.04
C LYS A 180 22.98 -35.79 7.06
N LYS A 181 22.12 -36.63 6.46
CA LYS A 181 21.72 -37.96 6.90
C LYS A 181 21.37 -38.15 8.38
N ARG A 182 20.05 -38.19 8.57
CA ARG A 182 19.34 -39.14 9.43
C ARG A 182 19.88 -40.58 9.25
N THR A 183 20.39 -41.18 10.33
CA THR A 183 20.20 -42.61 10.63
C THR A 183 19.96 -42.75 12.14
N LYS A 184 18.72 -43.08 12.49
CA LYS A 184 18.33 -43.70 13.77
C LYS A 184 18.44 -45.23 13.60
N ARG A 185 18.79 -45.91 14.71
CA ARG A 185 18.64 -47.35 15.09
C ARG A 185 19.99 -47.89 15.55
N ALA A 186 20.11 -48.71 16.60
CA ALA A 186 19.21 -49.24 17.63
C ALA A 186 20.09 -49.54 18.84
#